data_AF-A0A498NLJ5-F1
#
_entry.id   AF-A0A498NLJ5-F1
#
_cell.length_a   1.000
_cell.length_b   1.000
_cell.length_c   1.000
_cell.angle_alpha   90.00
_cell.angle_beta   90.00
_cell.angle_gamma   90.00
#
_symmetry.space_group_name_H-M   'P 1'
#
loop_
_entity.id
_entity.type
_entity.pdbx_description
1 polymer ?
#
loop_
_entity_poly.entity_id
_entity_poly.type
_entity_poly.pdbx_seq_one_letter_code
_entity_poly.pdbx_strand_id
1 'polypeptide(L)'
;MAGKVLCEATKLYNIINQYTHLPRLAESNYLCLIDARAAESYNLSHIITARNAKWDSDEKFIMPLDVEVESMRYIIVYDSNTHSLSDSGPAIDCADILEKASQFPIQILSGGYEKFSALYPFLRTHKILYNIRETHRLYKQKLEEVSKLQDSCSSSIARQRKKLKDLNESLQECRAVANPEDVNKVDEIHDSIKERSNVFSEMEAFLPKKNELYLSLVLGNVNVTLLNKQSKFAYKDEYEKFKLYLTVLLLLFSFTCRFLVTYRVLDALFNFLLVWYYCTLTIRESILINNGSKIKGWWVFQHYVSTFLSGVMLTWPDGELYQMFRNQFLSYSMYIKGFQSWMWRGLTFLLPFLFLGHFFQLYNGITLFQMAQLPEWKEWQVLMCGSTFLVLFMGNFFTTLGVVYHKYMDQDKAKAL
;
A
#
# COMPACT_ATOMS: atom_id res chain seq x y z
N MET A 1 56.39 -17.44 16.42
CA MET A 1 55.31 -17.75 15.47
C MET A 1 54.01 -17.78 16.25
N ALA A 2 52.91 -17.29 15.67
CA ALA A 2 51.65 -17.07 16.40
C ALA A 2 50.91 -18.37 16.77
N GLY A 3 51.33 -19.52 16.24
CA GLY A 3 50.73 -20.82 16.51
C GLY A 3 49.48 -21.11 15.67
N LYS A 4 49.06 -22.37 15.69
CA LYS A 4 47.81 -22.87 15.11
C LYS A 4 46.89 -23.38 16.21
N VAL A 5 45.60 -23.13 16.10
CA VAL A 5 44.58 -23.64 17.04
C VAL A 5 43.36 -24.15 16.30
N LEU A 6 42.66 -25.14 16.86
CA LEU A 6 41.38 -25.58 16.32
C LEU A 6 40.26 -24.59 16.65
N CYS A 7 39.33 -24.44 15.72
CA CYS A 7 38.14 -23.62 15.82
C CYS A 7 36.91 -24.49 15.60
N GLU A 8 36.04 -24.58 16.60
CA GLU A 8 34.78 -25.30 16.45
C GLU A 8 33.79 -24.53 15.56
N ALA A 9 32.89 -25.27 14.89
CA ALA A 9 31.89 -24.69 14.00
C ALA A 9 31.04 -23.60 14.68
N THR A 10 30.67 -23.80 15.95
CA THR A 10 29.92 -22.82 16.76
C THR A 10 30.70 -21.52 16.97
N LYS A 11 32.03 -21.60 17.08
CA LYS A 11 32.88 -20.42 17.25
C LYS A 11 32.92 -19.61 15.95
N LEU A 12 33.11 -20.26 14.80
CA LEU A 12 33.02 -19.59 13.50
C LEU A 12 31.63 -18.97 13.29
N TYR A 13 30.55 -19.68 13.63
CA TYR A 13 29.19 -19.15 13.59
C TYR A 13 29.05 -17.86 14.42
N ASN A 14 29.58 -17.84 15.64
CA ASN A 14 29.52 -16.65 16.49
C ASN A 14 30.35 -15.48 15.94
N ILE A 15 31.51 -15.76 15.34
CA ILE A 15 32.36 -14.72 14.72
C ILE A 15 31.64 -14.10 13.51
N ILE A 16 31.08 -14.92 12.63
CA ILE A 16 30.32 -14.45 11.46
C ILE A 16 29.12 -13.57 11.87
N ASN A 17 28.46 -13.90 12.99
CA ASN A 17 27.25 -13.22 13.45
C ASN A 17 27.49 -12.12 14.48
N GLN A 18 28.74 -11.77 14.79
CA GLN A 18 29.01 -10.73 15.77
C GLN A 18 28.60 -9.35 15.22
N TYR A 19 27.88 -8.58 16.02
CA TYR A 19 27.44 -7.23 15.66
C TYR A 19 27.60 -6.26 16.84
N THR A 20 27.74 -4.98 16.51
CA THR A 20 27.59 -3.87 17.46
C THR A 20 26.42 -2.97 17.00
N HIS A 21 26.68 -1.80 16.44
CA HIS A 21 25.70 -1.04 15.65
C HIS A 21 25.69 -1.47 14.17
N LEU A 22 26.79 -2.06 13.70
CA LEU A 22 26.97 -2.63 12.37
C LEU A 22 27.54 -4.06 12.49
N PRO A 23 27.41 -4.92 11.47
CA PRO A 23 28.05 -6.23 11.45
C PRO A 23 29.57 -6.08 11.55
N ARG A 24 30.23 -6.87 12.41
CA ARG A 24 31.70 -6.80 12.53
C ARG A 24 32.42 -7.26 11.27
N LEU A 25 31.75 -8.04 10.41
CA LEU A 25 32.24 -8.39 9.07
C LEU A 25 32.47 -7.19 8.16
N ALA A 26 31.94 -6.01 8.48
CA ALA A 26 32.22 -4.77 7.74
C ALA A 26 33.60 -4.18 8.07
N GLU A 27 34.21 -4.57 9.18
CA GLU A 27 35.56 -4.16 9.56
C GLU A 27 36.58 -4.94 8.72
N SER A 28 37.43 -4.24 7.95
CA SER A 28 38.38 -4.86 7.01
C SER A 28 39.42 -5.76 7.67
N ASN A 29 39.70 -5.57 8.95
CA ASN A 29 40.69 -6.30 9.74
C ASN A 29 40.05 -7.30 10.74
N TYR A 30 38.76 -7.61 10.61
CA TYR A 30 38.06 -8.46 11.58
C TYR A 30 38.15 -9.96 11.28
N LEU A 31 37.72 -10.39 10.09
CA LEU A 31 37.69 -11.81 9.71
C LEU A 31 38.21 -12.01 8.29
N CYS A 32 39.24 -12.85 8.15
CA CYS A 32 39.63 -13.49 6.90
C CYS A 32 39.26 -14.97 6.97
N LEU A 33 38.33 -15.40 6.12
CA LEU A 33 37.93 -16.81 6.01
C LEU A 33 38.47 -17.39 4.70
N ILE A 34 39.27 -18.44 4.78
CA ILE A 34 39.96 -19.03 3.63
C ILE A 34 39.49 -20.49 3.45
N ASP A 35 38.99 -20.78 2.26
CA ASP A 35 38.62 -22.11 1.80
C ASP A 35 39.80 -22.73 1.04
N ALA A 36 40.48 -23.66 1.69
CA ALA A 36 41.65 -24.35 1.16
C ALA A 36 41.31 -25.48 0.17
N ARG A 37 40.03 -25.76 -0.10
CA ARG A 37 39.61 -26.80 -1.05
C ARG A 37 39.89 -26.38 -2.49
N ALA A 38 39.84 -27.35 -3.40
CA ALA A 38 39.95 -27.12 -4.83
C ALA A 38 38.93 -26.07 -5.33
N ALA A 39 39.31 -25.29 -6.35
CA ALA A 39 38.48 -24.22 -6.89
C ALA A 39 37.10 -24.72 -7.36
N GLU A 40 37.02 -25.95 -7.89
CA GLU A 40 35.75 -26.59 -8.27
C GLU A 40 34.80 -26.77 -7.07
N SER A 41 35.31 -27.29 -5.94
CA SER A 41 34.53 -27.47 -4.71
C SER A 41 34.08 -26.14 -4.11
N TYR A 42 34.94 -25.12 -4.15
CA TYR A 42 34.61 -23.77 -3.70
C TYR A 42 33.51 -23.15 -4.57
N ASN A 43 33.64 -23.23 -5.90
CA ASN A 43 32.67 -22.69 -6.85
C ASN A 43 31.31 -23.37 -6.74
N LEU A 44 31.29 -24.66 -6.41
CA LEU A 44 30.04 -25.39 -6.17
C LEU A 44 29.32 -24.88 -4.94
N SER A 45 30.01 -24.72 -3.80
CA SER A 45 29.47 -24.09 -2.59
C SER A 45 30.56 -23.89 -1.54
N HIS A 46 30.55 -22.75 -0.87
CA HIS A 46 31.48 -22.40 0.20
C HIS A 46 30.76 -21.66 1.34
N ILE A 47 31.43 -21.50 2.48
CA ILE A 47 30.91 -20.70 3.60
C ILE A 47 30.85 -19.24 3.16
N ILE A 48 29.81 -18.49 3.55
CA ILE A 48 29.71 -17.07 3.19
C ILE A 48 30.99 -16.32 3.55
N THR A 49 31.33 -15.32 2.74
CA THR A 49 32.55 -14.48 2.85
C THR A 49 33.88 -15.21 2.72
N ALA A 50 33.89 -16.55 2.59
CA ALA A 50 35.11 -17.32 2.38
C ALA A 50 35.74 -17.00 1.02
N ARG A 51 37.06 -16.95 1.01
CA ARG A 51 37.90 -16.75 -0.18
C ARG A 51 38.57 -18.06 -0.54
N ASN A 52 38.57 -18.43 -1.82
CA ASN A 52 39.28 -19.62 -2.27
C ASN A 52 40.80 -19.42 -2.18
N ALA A 53 41.49 -20.35 -1.53
CA ALA A 53 42.94 -20.39 -1.51
C ALA A 53 43.50 -20.54 -2.93
N LYS A 54 44.57 -19.80 -3.23
CA LYS A 54 45.31 -19.89 -4.49
C LYS A 54 46.65 -20.55 -4.22
N TRP A 55 47.08 -21.37 -5.17
CA TRP A 55 48.31 -22.17 -5.08
C TRP A 55 49.12 -21.91 -6.34
N ASP A 56 50.44 -21.79 -6.19
CA ASP A 56 51.39 -21.63 -7.29
C ASP A 56 51.72 -22.98 -7.95
N SER A 57 52.48 -22.97 -9.05
CA SER A 57 52.93 -24.18 -9.75
C SER A 57 53.76 -25.14 -8.89
N ASP A 58 54.35 -24.63 -7.80
CA ASP A 58 55.11 -25.40 -6.81
C ASP A 58 54.24 -25.85 -5.61
N GLU A 59 52.91 -25.83 -5.73
CA GLU A 59 51.95 -26.17 -4.66
C GLU A 59 52.07 -25.31 -3.39
N LYS A 60 52.66 -24.12 -3.51
CA LYS A 60 52.75 -23.15 -2.41
C LYS A 60 51.54 -22.23 -2.39
N PHE A 61 50.93 -22.04 -1.22
CA PHE A 61 49.84 -21.10 -1.04
C PHE A 61 50.30 -19.66 -1.35
N ILE A 62 49.49 -18.97 -2.17
CA ILE A 62 49.69 -17.58 -2.57
C ILE A 62 48.86 -16.70 -1.63
N MET A 63 49.55 -15.80 -0.91
CA MET A 63 48.89 -14.83 -0.02
C MET A 63 47.93 -13.92 -0.79
N PRO A 64 46.70 -13.69 -0.30
CA PRO A 64 45.78 -12.74 -0.91
C PRO A 64 46.34 -11.32 -0.84
N LEU A 65 46.49 -10.66 -1.99
CA LEU A 65 47.09 -9.32 -2.11
C LEU A 65 46.31 -8.21 -1.39
N ASP A 66 45.02 -8.44 -1.14
CA ASP A 66 44.09 -7.49 -0.53
C ASP A 66 43.82 -7.78 0.96
N VAL A 67 44.60 -8.67 1.58
CA VAL A 67 44.48 -9.03 2.99
C VAL A 67 45.78 -8.72 3.72
N GLU A 68 45.72 -7.76 4.64
CA GLU A 68 46.78 -7.50 5.60
C GLU A 68 46.76 -8.57 6.71
N VAL A 69 47.40 -9.71 6.45
CA VAL A 69 47.46 -10.87 7.36
C VAL A 69 47.96 -10.47 8.76
N GLU A 70 48.86 -9.50 8.85
CA GLU A 70 49.43 -9.00 10.11
C GLU A 70 48.39 -8.33 11.03
N SER A 71 47.39 -7.66 10.45
CA SER A 71 46.40 -6.86 11.19
C SER A 71 45.06 -7.58 11.40
N MET A 72 44.89 -8.75 10.78
CA MET A 72 43.66 -9.54 10.85
C MET A 72 43.44 -10.16 12.24
N ARG A 73 42.32 -9.82 12.88
CA ARG A 73 41.94 -10.35 14.21
C ARG A 73 41.61 -11.85 14.18
N TYR A 74 40.90 -12.30 13.16
CA TYR A 74 40.54 -13.70 12.97
C TYR A 74 40.94 -14.14 11.57
N ILE A 75 41.86 -15.10 11.49
CA ILE A 75 42.17 -15.82 10.26
C ILE A 75 41.72 -17.26 10.46
N ILE A 76 40.69 -17.67 9.74
CA ILE A 76 40.11 -19.00 9.82
C ILE A 76 40.32 -19.71 8.48
N VAL A 77 40.98 -20.85 8.51
CA VAL A 77 41.25 -21.69 7.34
C VAL A 77 40.45 -22.98 7.48
N TYR A 78 39.87 -23.46 6.40
CA TYR A 78 39.16 -24.73 6.39
C TYR A 78 39.35 -25.46 5.06
N ASP A 79 39.35 -26.79 5.13
CA ASP A 79 39.27 -27.68 3.98
C ASP A 79 37.95 -28.47 4.06
N SER A 80 37.90 -29.69 3.53
CA SER A 80 36.69 -30.50 3.61
C SER A 80 36.39 -30.99 5.03
N ASN A 81 37.40 -31.51 5.76
CA ASN A 81 37.17 -32.32 6.96
C ASN A 81 38.34 -32.42 7.96
N THR A 82 39.31 -31.49 7.99
CA THR A 82 40.41 -31.54 8.99
C THR A 82 39.89 -31.52 10.43
N HIS A 83 40.35 -32.44 11.29
CA HIS A 83 39.89 -32.58 12.68
C HIS A 83 40.98 -32.35 13.73
N SER A 84 42.25 -32.54 13.38
CA SER A 84 43.40 -32.37 14.27
C SER A 84 44.46 -31.47 13.64
N LEU A 85 45.29 -30.84 14.49
CA LEU A 85 46.46 -30.08 14.04
C LEU A 85 47.63 -30.96 13.59
N SER A 86 47.56 -32.26 13.89
CA SER A 86 48.54 -33.27 13.45
C SER A 86 48.24 -33.83 12.06
N ASP A 87 47.07 -33.51 11.50
CA ASP A 87 46.67 -33.98 10.19
C ASP A 87 47.52 -33.31 9.10
N SER A 88 47.65 -33.94 7.94
CA SER A 88 48.23 -33.34 6.74
C SER A 88 47.09 -33.01 5.78
N GLY A 89 47.07 -31.78 5.25
CA GLY A 89 46.07 -31.40 4.27
C GLY A 89 46.09 -29.92 3.92
N PRO A 90 45.29 -29.51 2.91
CA PRO A 90 45.36 -28.17 2.35
C PRO A 90 45.11 -27.05 3.38
N ALA A 91 44.27 -27.30 4.39
CA ALA A 91 44.03 -26.33 5.45
C ALA A 91 45.27 -26.13 6.35
N ILE A 92 46.02 -27.20 6.62
CA ILE A 92 47.24 -27.17 7.44
C ILE A 92 48.38 -26.52 6.65
N ASP A 93 48.55 -26.90 5.39
CA ASP A 93 49.58 -26.33 4.51
C ASP A 93 49.37 -24.82 4.30
N CYS A 94 48.11 -24.41 4.10
CA CYS A 94 47.73 -23.01 4.03
C CYS A 94 47.99 -22.27 5.36
N ALA A 95 47.64 -22.89 6.50
CA ALA A 95 47.87 -22.32 7.81
C ALA A 95 49.36 -22.14 8.14
N ASP A 96 50.24 -23.05 7.71
CA ASP A 96 51.69 -22.99 7.93
C ASP A 96 52.35 -21.80 7.22
N ILE A 97 51.82 -21.41 6.06
CA ILE A 97 52.30 -20.22 5.34
C ILE A 97 51.76 -18.95 6.01
N LEU A 98 50.48 -18.95 6.40
CA LEU A 98 49.83 -17.82 7.08
C LEU A 98 50.43 -17.53 8.45
N GLU A 99 50.83 -18.56 9.20
CA GLU A 99 51.40 -18.43 10.54
C GLU A 99 52.70 -17.62 10.56
N LYS A 100 53.47 -17.65 9.45
CA LYS A 100 54.74 -16.92 9.33
C LYS A 100 54.56 -15.40 9.28
N ALA A 101 53.40 -14.94 8.81
CA ALA A 101 53.08 -13.52 8.65
C ALA A 101 52.03 -13.02 9.65
N SER A 102 51.27 -13.91 10.29
CA SER A 102 50.21 -13.51 11.22
C SER A 102 50.73 -13.16 12.61
N GLN A 103 50.14 -12.12 13.22
CA GLN A 103 50.36 -11.79 14.63
C GLN A 103 49.48 -12.63 15.57
N PHE A 104 48.32 -13.08 15.10
CA PHE A 104 47.36 -13.88 15.86
C PHE A 104 47.38 -15.36 15.46
N PRO A 105 47.04 -16.28 16.37
CA PRO A 105 47.01 -17.71 16.05
C PRO A 105 46.06 -18.01 14.88
N ILE A 106 46.54 -18.78 13.90
CA ILE A 106 45.71 -19.22 12.78
C ILE A 106 44.73 -20.27 13.27
N GLN A 107 43.46 -20.10 12.91
CA GLN A 107 42.38 -20.97 13.36
C GLN A 107 42.00 -21.95 12.27
N ILE A 108 42.10 -23.25 12.54
CA ILE A 108 41.68 -24.29 11.60
C ILE A 108 40.29 -24.77 12.00
N LEU A 109 39.33 -24.73 11.07
CA LEU A 109 37.96 -25.14 11.34
C LEU A 109 37.87 -26.67 11.51
N SER A 110 37.64 -27.09 12.76
CA SER A 110 37.48 -28.50 13.14
C SER A 110 36.28 -29.12 12.42
N GLY A 111 36.52 -30.19 11.66
CA GLY A 111 35.59 -30.87 10.77
C GLY A 111 35.30 -30.15 9.44
N GLY A 112 36.06 -29.10 9.13
CA GLY A 112 36.06 -28.41 7.85
C GLY A 112 34.70 -27.93 7.36
N TYR A 113 34.58 -27.82 6.03
CA TYR A 113 33.36 -27.43 5.35
C TYR A 113 32.22 -28.42 5.60
N GLU A 114 32.48 -29.73 5.64
CA GLU A 114 31.44 -30.76 5.78
C GLU A 114 30.68 -30.61 7.10
N LYS A 115 31.39 -30.53 8.23
CA LYS A 115 30.76 -30.36 9.56
C LYS A 115 30.05 -29.01 9.65
N PHE A 116 30.68 -27.92 9.21
CA PHE A 116 30.06 -26.59 9.28
C PHE A 116 28.82 -26.48 8.39
N SER A 117 28.89 -26.99 7.17
CA SER A 117 27.79 -26.96 6.21
C SER A 117 26.59 -27.81 6.64
N ALA A 118 26.83 -28.88 7.40
CA ALA A 118 25.78 -29.69 8.01
C ALA A 118 25.07 -28.95 9.17
N LEU A 119 25.82 -28.27 10.03
CA LEU A 119 25.28 -27.55 11.20
C LEU A 119 24.63 -26.21 10.83
N TYR A 120 25.23 -25.48 9.89
CA TYR A 120 24.81 -24.13 9.49
C TYR A 120 24.58 -24.02 7.97
N PRO A 121 23.63 -24.79 7.41
CA PRO A 121 23.45 -24.90 5.95
C PRO A 121 23.02 -23.60 5.26
N PHE A 122 22.55 -22.61 6.03
CA PHE A 122 22.14 -21.27 5.58
C PHE A 122 23.30 -20.28 5.46
N LEU A 123 24.50 -20.61 5.97
CA LEU A 123 25.71 -19.82 5.77
C LEU A 123 26.50 -20.30 4.55
N ARG A 124 25.82 -20.84 3.53
CA ARG A 124 26.42 -21.37 2.29
C ARG A 124 25.93 -20.61 1.08
N THR A 125 26.84 -20.27 0.17
CA THR A 125 26.52 -19.46 -1.02
C THR A 125 25.54 -20.13 -1.98
N HIS A 126 25.74 -21.41 -2.32
CA HIS A 126 24.89 -22.12 -3.28
C HIS A 126 23.43 -22.28 -2.82
N LYS A 127 23.23 -22.68 -1.56
CA LYS A 127 21.88 -22.99 -1.05
C LYS A 127 21.02 -21.73 -0.91
N ILE A 128 21.60 -20.58 -0.54
CA ILE A 128 20.87 -19.31 -0.48
C ILE A 128 20.39 -18.89 -1.87
N LEU A 129 21.30 -18.87 -2.86
CA LEU A 129 20.99 -18.40 -4.20
C LEU A 129 20.02 -19.34 -4.92
N TYR A 130 20.19 -20.66 -4.76
CA TYR A 130 19.28 -21.66 -5.33
C TYR A 130 17.86 -21.53 -4.76
N ASN A 131 17.71 -21.39 -3.44
CA ASN A 131 16.39 -21.31 -2.78
C ASN A 131 15.61 -20.06 -3.20
N ILE A 132 16.27 -18.90 -3.29
CA ILE A 132 15.63 -17.67 -3.79
C ILE A 132 15.20 -17.83 -5.25
N ARG A 133 16.06 -18.39 -6.11
CA ARG A 133 15.75 -18.62 -7.53
C ARG A 133 14.58 -19.59 -7.71
N GLU A 134 14.54 -20.68 -6.94
CA GLU A 134 13.47 -21.66 -6.99
C GLU A 134 12.14 -21.07 -6.51
N THR A 135 12.17 -20.32 -5.40
CA THR A 135 10.98 -19.62 -4.87
C THR A 135 10.44 -18.62 -5.90
N HIS A 136 11.31 -17.84 -6.54
CA HIS A 136 10.92 -16.90 -7.60
C HIS A 136 10.34 -17.62 -8.82
N ARG A 137 10.93 -18.74 -9.25
CA ARG A 137 10.41 -19.57 -10.34
C ARG A 137 9.00 -20.07 -10.02
N LEU A 138 8.80 -20.60 -8.81
CA LEU A 138 7.51 -21.08 -8.35
C LEU A 138 6.47 -19.95 -8.29
N TYR A 139 6.85 -18.78 -7.77
CA TYR A 139 5.99 -17.60 -7.76
C TYR A 139 5.53 -17.20 -9.17
N LYS A 140 6.44 -17.13 -10.14
CA LYS A 140 6.11 -16.79 -11.53
C LYS A 140 5.14 -17.80 -12.14
N GLN A 141 5.39 -19.09 -11.94
CA GLN A 141 4.49 -20.15 -12.41
C GLN A 141 3.09 -20.00 -11.80
N LYS A 142 3.00 -19.79 -10.49
CA LYS A 142 1.72 -19.60 -9.80
C LYS A 142 0.97 -18.36 -10.27
N LEU A 143 1.69 -17.28 -10.59
CA LEU A 143 1.08 -16.07 -11.13
C LEU A 143 0.44 -16.31 -12.51
N GLU A 144 1.13 -17.05 -13.39
CA GLU A 144 0.59 -17.43 -14.71
C GLU A 144 -0.63 -18.36 -14.58
N GLU A 145 -0.59 -19.33 -13.66
CA GLU A 145 -1.73 -20.21 -13.35
C GLU A 145 -2.95 -19.41 -12.87
N VAL A 146 -2.75 -18.45 -11.97
CA VAL A 146 -3.82 -17.57 -11.48
C VAL A 146 -4.41 -16.75 -12.61
N SER A 147 -3.60 -16.18 -13.51
CA SER A 147 -4.09 -15.41 -14.66
C SER A 147 -4.99 -16.26 -15.56
N LYS A 148 -4.56 -17.49 -15.89
CA LYS A 148 -5.37 -18.41 -16.73
C LYS A 148 -6.69 -18.79 -16.06
N LEU A 149 -6.68 -19.02 -14.75
CA LEU A 149 -7.89 -19.33 -13.98
C LEU A 149 -8.84 -18.12 -13.94
N GLN A 150 -8.32 -16.90 -13.80
CA GLN A 150 -9.11 -15.68 -13.84
C GLN A 150 -9.84 -15.55 -15.18
N ASP A 151 -9.15 -15.68 -16.32
CA ASP A 151 -9.75 -15.55 -17.64
C ASP A 151 -10.82 -16.63 -17.91
N SER A 152 -10.54 -17.87 -17.51
CA SER A 152 -11.47 -18.99 -17.63
C SER A 152 -12.73 -18.79 -16.79
N CYS A 153 -12.55 -18.33 -15.54
CA CYS A 153 -13.66 -18.07 -14.62
C CYS A 153 -14.52 -16.89 -15.11
N SER A 154 -13.90 -15.76 -15.44
CA SER A 154 -14.58 -14.58 -15.98
C SER A 154 -15.37 -14.91 -17.25
N SER A 155 -14.79 -15.66 -18.19
CA SER A 155 -15.46 -16.06 -19.42
C SER A 155 -16.65 -17.00 -19.15
N SER A 156 -16.51 -17.92 -18.18
CA SER A 156 -17.56 -18.86 -17.83
C SER A 156 -18.74 -18.18 -17.13
N ILE A 157 -18.46 -17.26 -16.20
CA ILE A 157 -19.50 -16.45 -15.55
C ILE A 157 -20.23 -15.57 -16.57
N ALA A 158 -19.50 -14.90 -17.47
CA ALA A 158 -20.11 -14.07 -18.51
C ALA A 158 -21.06 -14.87 -19.41
N ARG A 159 -20.68 -16.10 -19.79
CA ARG A 159 -21.54 -17.02 -20.56
C ARG A 159 -22.79 -17.42 -19.77
N GLN A 160 -22.66 -17.79 -18.50
CA GLN A 160 -23.80 -18.19 -17.66
C GLN A 160 -24.76 -17.03 -17.39
N ARG A 161 -24.23 -15.82 -17.16
CA ARG A 161 -25.06 -14.61 -17.01
C ARG A 161 -25.85 -14.29 -18.26
N LYS A 162 -25.25 -14.42 -19.45
CA LYS A 162 -25.99 -14.24 -20.71
C LYS A 162 -27.15 -15.23 -20.80
N LYS A 163 -26.92 -16.52 -20.53
CA LYS A 163 -27.98 -17.54 -20.52
C LYS A 163 -29.07 -17.28 -19.49
N LEU A 164 -28.72 -16.85 -18.27
CA LEU A 164 -29.71 -16.49 -17.25
C LEU A 164 -30.53 -15.28 -17.66
N LYS A 165 -29.91 -14.29 -18.31
CA LYS A 165 -30.60 -13.12 -18.85
C LYS A 165 -31.60 -13.52 -19.93
N ASP A 166 -31.17 -14.31 -20.91
CA ASP A 166 -32.03 -14.80 -22.00
C ASP A 166 -33.20 -15.63 -21.42
N LEU A 167 -32.93 -16.51 -20.44
CA LEU A 167 -33.96 -17.30 -19.75
C LEU A 167 -34.96 -16.40 -18.99
N ASN A 168 -34.48 -15.36 -18.33
CA ASN A 168 -35.33 -14.43 -17.59
C ASN A 168 -36.24 -13.62 -18.53
N GLU A 169 -35.74 -13.23 -19.70
CA GLU A 169 -36.55 -12.56 -20.74
C GLU A 169 -37.66 -13.50 -21.25
N SER A 170 -37.34 -14.75 -21.60
CA SER A 170 -38.36 -15.73 -22.01
C SER A 170 -39.37 -16.04 -20.90
N LEU A 171 -38.91 -16.09 -19.64
CA LEU A 171 -39.79 -16.34 -18.50
C LEU A 171 -40.79 -15.19 -18.29
N GLN A 172 -40.38 -13.93 -18.53
CA GLN A 172 -41.27 -12.77 -18.47
C GLN A 172 -42.34 -12.80 -19.57
N GLU A 173 -41.98 -13.23 -20.79
CA GLU A 173 -42.94 -13.41 -21.88
C GLU A 173 -43.98 -14.50 -21.54
N CYS A 174 -43.56 -15.63 -20.98
CA CYS A 174 -44.46 -16.68 -20.52
C CYS A 174 -45.39 -16.20 -19.40
N ARG A 175 -44.89 -15.37 -18.47
CA ARG A 175 -45.68 -14.80 -17.36
C ARG A 175 -46.83 -13.93 -17.85
N ALA A 176 -46.67 -13.23 -18.97
CA ALA A 176 -47.70 -12.36 -19.54
C ALA A 176 -48.90 -13.16 -20.10
N VAL A 177 -48.74 -14.45 -20.36
CA VAL A 177 -49.74 -15.33 -20.99
C VAL A 177 -50.22 -16.43 -20.02
N ALA A 178 -49.67 -16.49 -18.80
CA ALA A 178 -49.88 -17.61 -17.87
C ALA A 178 -51.14 -17.47 -16.98
N ASN A 179 -51.73 -18.62 -16.65
CA ASN A 179 -52.83 -18.75 -15.70
C ASN A 179 -52.36 -18.58 -14.24
N PRO A 180 -53.24 -18.25 -13.28
CA PRO A 180 -52.87 -17.94 -11.88
C PRO A 180 -52.05 -19.03 -11.17
N GLU A 181 -52.25 -20.30 -11.53
CA GLU A 181 -51.55 -21.45 -10.94
C GLU A 181 -50.13 -21.64 -11.52
N ASP A 182 -49.93 -21.24 -12.78
CA ASP A 182 -48.63 -21.26 -13.46
C ASP A 182 -47.78 -20.03 -13.10
N VAL A 183 -48.42 -18.92 -12.70
CA VAL A 183 -47.71 -17.72 -12.19
C VAL A 183 -46.90 -18.05 -10.94
N ASN A 184 -47.42 -18.88 -10.03
CA ASN A 184 -46.67 -19.31 -8.84
C ASN A 184 -45.41 -20.12 -9.19
N LYS A 185 -45.48 -21.01 -10.19
CA LYS A 185 -44.33 -21.78 -10.67
C LYS A 185 -43.30 -20.89 -11.37
N VAL A 186 -43.78 -19.89 -12.11
CA VAL A 186 -42.93 -18.88 -12.76
C VAL A 186 -42.18 -18.06 -11.72
N ASP A 187 -42.83 -17.65 -10.63
CA ASP A 187 -42.21 -16.88 -9.57
C ASP A 187 -41.15 -17.72 -8.81
N GLU A 188 -41.38 -19.01 -8.58
CA GLU A 188 -40.38 -19.94 -7.99
C GLU A 188 -39.12 -20.10 -8.87
N ILE A 189 -39.30 -20.20 -10.19
CA ILE A 189 -38.19 -20.25 -11.15
C ILE A 189 -37.45 -18.91 -11.16
N HIS A 190 -38.16 -17.79 -11.10
CA HIS A 190 -37.56 -16.46 -11.05
C HIS A 190 -36.70 -16.27 -9.79
N ASP A 191 -37.17 -16.74 -8.64
CA ASP A 191 -36.38 -16.71 -7.40
C ASP A 191 -35.13 -17.59 -7.49
N SER A 192 -35.22 -18.76 -8.10
CA SER A 192 -34.07 -19.62 -8.39
C SER A 192 -33.05 -18.96 -9.34
N ILE A 193 -33.51 -18.21 -10.34
CA ILE A 193 -32.66 -17.41 -11.24
C ILE A 193 -31.93 -16.32 -10.45
N LYS A 194 -32.65 -15.64 -9.55
CA LYS A 194 -32.10 -14.58 -8.69
C LYS A 194 -31.05 -15.11 -7.72
N GLU A 195 -31.28 -16.26 -7.09
CA GLU A 195 -30.31 -16.92 -6.22
C GLU A 195 -29.02 -17.26 -6.98
N ARG A 196 -29.13 -17.88 -8.17
CA ARG A 196 -27.96 -18.18 -9.01
C ARG A 196 -27.21 -16.92 -9.45
N SER A 197 -27.93 -15.83 -9.73
CA SER A 197 -27.33 -14.52 -10.05
C SER A 197 -26.53 -13.93 -8.87
N ASN A 198 -27.01 -14.13 -7.63
CA ASN A 198 -26.28 -13.74 -6.43
C ASN A 198 -24.99 -14.54 -6.27
N VAL A 199 -25.02 -15.86 -6.47
CA VAL A 199 -23.83 -16.72 -6.41
C VAL A 199 -22.76 -16.26 -7.41
N PHE A 200 -23.15 -15.94 -8.65
CA PHE A 200 -22.21 -15.39 -9.63
C PHE A 200 -21.63 -14.04 -9.23
N SER A 201 -22.42 -13.19 -8.56
CA SER A 201 -21.98 -11.89 -8.07
C SER A 201 -20.96 -12.02 -6.92
N GLU A 202 -21.11 -13.04 -6.07
CA GLU A 202 -20.11 -13.37 -5.04
C GLU A 202 -18.80 -13.87 -5.67
N MET A 203 -18.88 -14.76 -6.67
CA MET A 203 -17.70 -15.25 -7.39
C MET A 203 -16.94 -14.11 -8.08
N GLU A 204 -17.64 -13.18 -8.73
CA GLU A 204 -17.04 -12.00 -9.38
C GLU A 204 -16.39 -11.02 -8.40
N ALA A 205 -16.73 -11.06 -7.11
CA ALA A 205 -16.10 -10.18 -6.12
C ALA A 205 -14.61 -10.49 -5.91
N PHE A 206 -14.16 -11.67 -6.36
CA PHE A 206 -12.77 -12.14 -6.35
C PHE A 206 -12.12 -12.15 -7.74
N LEU A 207 -12.78 -11.57 -8.75
CA LEU A 207 -12.25 -11.46 -10.10
C LEU A 207 -11.99 -9.99 -10.46
N PRO A 208 -11.06 -9.72 -11.38
CA PRO A 208 -10.92 -8.43 -12.05
C PRO A 208 -12.27 -7.83 -12.49
N LYS A 209 -12.61 -6.66 -11.95
CA LYS A 209 -13.77 -5.89 -12.39
C LYS A 209 -13.37 -4.86 -13.42
N LYS A 210 -14.30 -4.58 -14.35
CA LYS A 210 -14.15 -3.46 -15.27
C LYS A 210 -14.34 -2.16 -14.49
N ASN A 211 -13.48 -1.18 -14.79
CA ASN A 211 -13.57 0.15 -14.21
C ASN A 211 -14.89 0.82 -14.62
N GLU A 212 -15.52 1.53 -13.68
CA GLU A 212 -16.63 2.43 -14.00
C GLU A 212 -16.15 3.58 -14.91
N LEU A 213 -17.08 4.23 -15.63
CA LEU A 213 -16.78 5.24 -16.64
C LEU A 213 -15.77 6.30 -16.19
N TYR A 214 -15.95 6.88 -15.00
CA TYR A 214 -15.03 7.87 -14.44
C TYR A 214 -13.62 7.31 -14.24
N LEU A 215 -13.52 6.14 -13.62
CA LEU A 215 -12.24 5.51 -13.32
C LEU A 215 -11.53 5.02 -14.60
N SER A 216 -12.31 4.57 -15.58
CA SER A 216 -11.82 4.23 -16.92
C SER A 216 -11.31 5.46 -17.67
N LEU A 217 -11.95 6.63 -17.50
CA LEU A 217 -11.48 7.88 -18.11
C LEU A 217 -10.17 8.35 -17.50
N VAL A 218 -10.02 8.24 -16.18
CA VAL A 218 -8.84 8.76 -15.46
C VAL A 218 -7.65 7.80 -15.49
N LEU A 219 -7.88 6.49 -15.31
CA LEU A 219 -6.82 5.48 -15.19
C LEU A 219 -6.67 4.60 -16.44
N GLY A 220 -7.56 4.73 -17.42
CA GLY A 220 -7.58 3.87 -18.60
C GLY A 220 -7.95 2.42 -18.25
N ASN A 221 -7.35 1.49 -19.00
CA ASN A 221 -7.61 0.05 -18.89
C ASN A 221 -6.86 -0.63 -17.73
N VAL A 222 -6.25 0.12 -16.82
CA VAL A 222 -5.54 -0.44 -15.67
C VAL A 222 -6.54 -0.99 -14.65
N ASN A 223 -6.43 -2.28 -14.33
CA ASN A 223 -7.28 -2.92 -13.35
C ASN A 223 -6.85 -2.56 -11.91
N VAL A 224 -7.73 -1.92 -11.15
CA VAL A 224 -7.51 -1.54 -9.74
C VAL A 224 -8.16 -2.51 -8.74
N THR A 225 -8.57 -3.68 -9.19
CA THR A 225 -9.26 -4.66 -8.34
C THR A 225 -8.27 -5.26 -7.34
N LEU A 226 -8.56 -5.06 -6.07
CA LEU A 226 -7.84 -5.61 -4.92
C LEU A 226 -8.45 -6.97 -4.58
N LEU A 227 -7.80 -8.04 -4.99
CA LEU A 227 -8.34 -9.40 -4.87
C LEU A 227 -8.34 -9.93 -3.43
N ASN A 228 -7.35 -9.51 -2.62
CA ASN A 228 -7.20 -9.96 -1.23
C ASN A 228 -7.98 -9.05 -0.26
N LYS A 229 -8.72 -9.64 0.68
CA LYS A 229 -9.38 -8.91 1.79
C LYS A 229 -8.39 -8.02 2.54
N GLN A 230 -7.17 -8.52 2.83
CA GLN A 230 -6.14 -7.72 3.49
C GLN A 230 -5.74 -6.49 2.67
N SER A 231 -5.60 -6.63 1.34
CA SER A 231 -5.27 -5.49 0.46
C SER A 231 -6.39 -4.45 0.40
N LYS A 232 -7.66 -4.88 0.45
CA LYS A 232 -8.81 -3.97 0.55
C LYS A 232 -8.79 -3.18 1.85
N PHE A 233 -8.52 -3.85 2.98
CA PHE A 233 -8.41 -3.18 4.29
C PHE A 233 -7.21 -2.24 4.36
N ALA A 234 -6.04 -2.68 3.88
CA ALA A 234 -4.84 -1.87 3.86
C ALA A 234 -5.03 -0.60 3.01
N TYR A 235 -5.63 -0.71 1.83
CA TYR A 235 -5.93 0.44 0.99
C TYR A 235 -6.92 1.40 1.68
N LYS A 236 -7.95 0.88 2.35
CA LYS A 236 -8.89 1.70 3.12
C LYS A 236 -8.20 2.43 4.27
N ASP A 237 -7.32 1.74 5.00
CA ASP A 237 -6.53 2.33 6.09
C ASP A 237 -5.63 3.47 5.57
N GLU A 238 -4.90 3.24 4.47
CA GLU A 238 -4.08 4.26 3.82
C GLU A 238 -4.89 5.45 3.28
N TYR A 239 -6.12 5.21 2.83
CA TYR A 239 -7.06 6.28 2.46
C TYR A 239 -7.49 7.12 3.66
N GLU A 240 -7.85 6.49 4.79
CA GLU A 240 -8.24 7.20 6.01
C GLU A 240 -7.07 7.99 6.61
N LYS A 241 -5.87 7.41 6.65
CA LYS A 241 -4.64 8.12 7.05
C LYS A 241 -4.37 9.33 6.17
N PHE A 242 -4.40 9.14 4.84
CA PHE A 242 -4.23 10.24 3.89
C PHE A 242 -5.22 11.38 4.15
N LYS A 243 -6.50 11.06 4.33
CA LYS A 243 -7.55 12.02 4.63
C LYS A 243 -7.27 12.77 5.93
N LEU A 244 -6.84 12.09 6.99
CA LEU A 244 -6.49 12.72 8.26
C LEU A 244 -5.29 13.66 8.12
N TYR A 245 -4.16 13.17 7.57
CA TYR A 245 -2.94 13.96 7.39
C TYR A 245 -3.21 15.23 6.58
N LEU A 246 -3.92 15.10 5.45
CA LEU A 246 -4.23 16.26 4.60
C LEU A 246 -5.26 17.20 5.23
N THR A 247 -6.21 16.68 6.01
CA THR A 247 -7.16 17.52 6.75
C THR A 247 -6.45 18.38 7.79
N VAL A 248 -5.50 17.81 8.55
CA VAL A 248 -4.69 18.56 9.52
C VAL A 248 -3.81 19.58 8.83
N LEU A 249 -3.16 19.22 7.72
CA LEU A 249 -2.35 20.15 6.92
C LEU A 249 -3.19 21.34 6.42
N LEU A 250 -4.36 21.09 5.83
CA LEU A 250 -5.28 22.13 5.35
C LEU A 250 -5.81 23.01 6.48
N LEU A 251 -6.04 22.45 7.67
CA LEU A 251 -6.44 23.22 8.85
C LEU A 251 -5.34 24.21 9.27
N LEU A 252 -4.09 23.75 9.38
CA LEU A 252 -2.95 24.60 9.75
C LEU A 252 -2.66 25.66 8.66
N PHE A 253 -2.80 25.28 7.39
CA PHE A 253 -2.57 26.20 6.27
C PHE A 253 -3.66 27.29 6.24
N SER A 254 -4.94 26.93 6.37
CA SER A 254 -6.03 27.91 6.45
C SER A 254 -5.93 28.82 7.67
N PHE A 255 -5.50 28.30 8.83
CA PHE A 255 -5.19 29.10 10.01
C PHE A 255 -4.08 30.13 9.72
N THR A 256 -3.01 29.70 9.05
CA THR A 256 -1.89 30.57 8.67
C THR A 256 -2.35 31.68 7.72
N CYS A 257 -3.11 31.36 6.68
CA CYS A 257 -3.68 32.36 5.75
C CYS A 257 -4.68 33.30 6.42
N ARG A 258 -5.36 32.87 7.49
CA ARG A 258 -6.38 33.69 8.17
C ARG A 258 -5.76 34.67 9.17
N PHE A 259 -4.79 34.23 9.97
CA PHE A 259 -4.32 34.96 11.15
C PHE A 259 -2.87 35.46 11.06
N LEU A 260 -2.02 34.81 10.26
CA LEU A 260 -0.58 35.11 10.25
C LEU A 260 -0.17 35.90 9.00
N VAL A 261 -0.71 35.54 7.84
CA VAL A 261 -0.25 36.08 6.55
C VAL A 261 -1.39 36.30 5.58
N THR A 262 -1.43 37.46 4.92
CA THR A 262 -2.45 37.85 3.94
C THR A 262 -1.86 38.03 2.54
N TYR A 263 -1.18 37.01 2.01
CA TYR A 263 -0.63 37.03 0.65
C TYR A 263 -1.52 36.25 -0.32
N ARG A 264 -1.88 36.87 -1.46
CA ARG A 264 -2.69 36.24 -2.51
C ARG A 264 -2.10 34.92 -3.04
N VAL A 265 -0.77 34.82 -3.06
CA VAL A 265 -0.05 33.60 -3.47
C VAL A 265 -0.32 32.44 -2.52
N LEU A 266 -0.34 32.68 -1.21
CA LEU A 266 -0.66 31.64 -0.22
C LEU A 266 -2.11 31.18 -0.35
N ASP A 267 -3.03 32.10 -0.61
CA ASP A 267 -4.44 31.72 -0.85
C ASP A 267 -4.59 30.91 -2.14
N ALA A 268 -3.81 31.22 -3.19
CA ALA A 268 -3.78 30.42 -4.41
C ALA A 268 -3.24 29.01 -4.14
N LEU A 269 -2.14 28.89 -3.41
CA LEU A 269 -1.55 27.60 -3.03
C LEU A 269 -2.52 26.78 -2.17
N PHE A 270 -3.24 27.42 -1.24
CA PHE A 270 -4.26 26.76 -0.43
C PHE A 270 -5.42 26.23 -1.30
N ASN A 271 -5.97 27.05 -2.20
CA ASN A 271 -7.06 26.62 -3.08
C ASN A 271 -6.61 25.56 -4.09
N PHE A 272 -5.38 25.65 -4.61
CA PHE A 272 -4.79 24.61 -5.44
C PHE A 272 -4.68 23.28 -4.68
N LEU A 273 -4.22 23.32 -3.43
CA LEU A 273 -4.15 22.13 -2.57
C LEU A 273 -5.56 21.56 -2.30
N LEU A 274 -6.59 22.39 -2.15
CA LEU A 274 -7.98 21.93 -2.03
C LEU A 274 -8.47 21.22 -3.30
N VAL A 275 -8.23 21.80 -4.48
CA VAL A 275 -8.56 21.16 -5.77
C VAL A 275 -7.89 19.80 -5.86
N TRP A 276 -6.58 19.74 -5.62
CA TRP A 276 -5.81 18.50 -5.65
C TRP A 276 -6.35 17.47 -4.64
N TYR A 277 -6.67 17.91 -3.42
CA TYR A 277 -7.19 17.05 -2.36
C TYR A 277 -8.53 16.43 -2.76
N TYR A 278 -9.50 17.22 -3.20
CA TYR A 278 -10.81 16.71 -3.57
C TYR A 278 -10.78 15.84 -4.84
N CYS A 279 -9.97 16.20 -5.84
CA CYS A 279 -9.69 15.32 -6.99
C CYS A 279 -9.16 13.96 -6.53
N THR A 280 -8.19 13.96 -5.63
CA THR A 280 -7.61 12.71 -5.10
C THR A 280 -8.65 11.88 -4.35
N LEU A 281 -9.54 12.50 -3.57
CA LEU A 281 -10.63 11.79 -2.90
C LEU A 281 -11.57 11.12 -3.90
N THR A 282 -11.97 11.82 -4.97
CA THR A 282 -12.87 11.22 -5.98
C THR A 282 -12.27 9.96 -6.62
N ILE A 283 -10.97 9.98 -6.93
CA ILE A 283 -10.27 8.81 -7.48
C ILE A 283 -10.21 7.69 -6.45
N ARG A 284 -9.76 8.00 -5.22
CA ARG A 284 -9.59 6.98 -4.18
C ARG A 284 -10.91 6.34 -3.76
N GLU A 285 -11.99 7.12 -3.68
CA GLU A 285 -13.33 6.62 -3.37
C GLU A 285 -13.94 5.81 -4.51
N SER A 286 -13.68 6.18 -5.77
CA SER A 286 -14.06 5.36 -6.93
C SER A 286 -13.37 4.00 -6.90
N ILE A 287 -12.09 3.96 -6.50
CA ILE A 287 -11.35 2.69 -6.29
C ILE A 287 -11.99 1.88 -5.15
N LEU A 288 -12.38 2.53 -4.04
CA LEU A 288 -13.07 1.85 -2.93
C LEU A 288 -14.42 1.26 -3.37
N ILE A 289 -15.22 2.02 -4.13
CA ILE A 289 -16.53 1.58 -4.65
C ILE A 289 -16.36 0.39 -5.59
N ASN A 290 -15.42 0.46 -6.54
CA ASN A 290 -15.11 -0.65 -7.44
C ASN A 290 -14.73 -1.94 -6.66
N ASN A 291 -14.10 -1.78 -5.49
CA ASN A 291 -13.69 -2.87 -4.62
C ASN A 291 -14.75 -3.33 -3.59
N GLY A 292 -15.97 -2.79 -3.64
CA GLY A 292 -17.12 -3.21 -2.86
C GLY A 292 -17.47 -2.32 -1.66
N SER A 293 -16.86 -1.14 -1.53
CA SER A 293 -17.20 -0.18 -0.48
C SER A 293 -18.59 0.43 -0.72
N LYS A 294 -19.46 0.40 0.29
CA LYS A 294 -20.82 0.95 0.23
C LYS A 294 -20.85 2.43 0.60
N ILE A 295 -20.21 3.26 -0.22
CA ILE A 295 -20.22 4.73 -0.05
C ILE A 295 -21.49 5.27 -0.73
N LYS A 296 -22.30 6.07 -0.02
CA LYS A 296 -23.52 6.65 -0.65
C LYS A 296 -23.13 7.66 -1.71
N GLY A 297 -23.88 7.69 -2.82
CA GLY A 297 -23.56 8.51 -3.99
C GLY A 297 -23.37 10.00 -3.70
N TRP A 298 -24.20 10.59 -2.82
CA TRP A 298 -24.04 12.01 -2.44
C TRP A 298 -22.66 12.31 -1.83
N TRP A 299 -22.13 11.43 -0.98
CA TRP A 299 -20.82 11.64 -0.32
C TRP A 299 -19.66 11.69 -1.31
N VAL A 300 -19.78 10.97 -2.44
CA VAL A 300 -18.82 11.05 -3.54
C VAL A 300 -19.08 12.32 -4.35
N PHE A 301 -20.36 12.61 -4.66
CA PHE A 301 -20.76 13.74 -5.48
C PHE A 301 -20.32 15.09 -4.88
N GLN A 302 -20.46 15.28 -3.58
CA GLN A 302 -20.01 16.50 -2.89
C GLN A 302 -18.50 16.79 -3.10
N HIS A 303 -17.66 15.78 -3.35
CA HIS A 303 -16.23 15.98 -3.61
C HIS A 303 -16.00 16.59 -4.99
N TYR A 304 -16.78 16.20 -6.00
CA TYR A 304 -16.76 16.86 -7.31
C TYR A 304 -17.21 18.32 -7.21
N VAL A 305 -18.30 18.57 -6.48
CA VAL A 305 -18.81 19.92 -6.25
C VAL A 305 -17.79 20.79 -5.48
N SER A 306 -17.11 20.22 -4.48
CA SER A 306 -16.05 20.91 -3.72
C SER A 306 -14.79 21.17 -4.54
N THR A 307 -14.46 20.28 -5.49
CA THR A 307 -13.36 20.48 -6.45
C THR A 307 -13.67 21.68 -7.33
N PHE A 308 -14.89 21.74 -7.88
CA PHE A 308 -15.36 22.87 -8.69
C PHE A 308 -15.31 24.17 -7.90
N LEU A 309 -15.87 24.20 -6.68
CA LEU A 309 -15.81 25.38 -5.80
C LEU A 309 -14.38 25.87 -5.59
N SER A 310 -13.46 24.97 -5.25
CA SER A 310 -12.05 25.31 -4.99
C SER A 310 -11.35 25.80 -6.27
N GLY A 311 -11.73 25.27 -7.43
CA GLY A 311 -11.25 25.73 -8.74
C GLY A 311 -11.72 27.15 -9.06
N VAL A 312 -13.00 27.46 -8.83
CA VAL A 312 -13.53 28.82 -9.00
C VAL A 312 -12.83 29.79 -8.06
N MET A 313 -12.67 29.43 -6.77
CA MET A 313 -11.94 30.22 -5.79
C MET A 313 -10.47 30.45 -6.18
N LEU A 314 -9.80 29.46 -6.78
CA LEU A 314 -8.42 29.59 -7.27
C LEU A 314 -8.31 30.65 -8.37
N THR A 315 -9.27 30.65 -9.30
CA THR A 315 -9.33 31.58 -10.45
C THR A 315 -9.93 32.94 -10.12
N TRP A 316 -10.35 33.18 -8.88
CA TRP A 316 -10.94 34.45 -8.47
C TRP A 316 -9.84 35.54 -8.41
N PRO A 317 -9.93 36.62 -9.20
CA PRO A 317 -8.92 37.70 -9.16
C PRO A 317 -8.86 38.37 -7.78
N ASP A 318 -7.73 39.01 -7.50
CA ASP A 318 -7.53 39.76 -6.26
C ASP A 318 -8.25 41.12 -6.33
N GLY A 319 -9.57 41.08 -6.15
CA GLY A 319 -10.47 42.25 -6.17
C GLY A 319 -11.15 42.48 -4.83
N GLU A 320 -11.93 43.56 -4.73
CA GLU A 320 -12.67 43.92 -3.50
C GLU A 320 -13.64 42.82 -3.07
N LEU A 321 -14.40 42.25 -4.01
CA LEU A 321 -15.34 41.16 -3.75
C LEU A 321 -14.62 39.91 -3.20
N TYR A 322 -13.45 39.58 -3.76
CA TYR A 322 -12.64 38.49 -3.22
C TYR A 322 -12.24 38.76 -1.77
N GLN A 323 -11.72 39.96 -1.47
CA GLN A 323 -11.27 40.32 -0.13
C GLN A 323 -12.41 40.34 0.90
N MET A 324 -13.61 40.78 0.50
CA MET A 324 -14.81 40.73 1.34
C MET A 324 -15.16 39.30 1.75
N PHE A 325 -15.09 38.34 0.82
CA PHE A 325 -15.47 36.94 1.08
C PHE A 325 -14.34 36.08 1.64
N ARG A 326 -13.08 36.44 1.38
CA ARG A 326 -11.86 35.68 1.73
C ARG A 326 -11.87 35.16 3.15
N ASN A 327 -12.06 36.05 4.12
CA ASN A 327 -11.99 35.69 5.53
C ASN A 327 -13.12 34.75 5.96
N GLN A 328 -14.30 34.89 5.35
CA GLN A 328 -15.44 34.01 5.59
C GLN A 328 -15.19 32.62 5.01
N PHE A 329 -14.62 32.53 3.81
CA PHE A 329 -14.21 31.27 3.19
C PHE A 329 -13.13 30.54 4.00
N LEU A 330 -12.11 31.25 4.49
CA LEU A 330 -11.05 30.67 5.32
C LEU A 330 -11.60 30.17 6.66
N SER A 331 -12.49 30.93 7.31
CA SER A 331 -13.17 30.50 8.54
C SER A 331 -14.03 29.24 8.31
N TYR A 332 -14.77 29.20 7.20
CA TYR A 332 -15.54 28.02 6.79
C TYR A 332 -14.62 26.81 6.55
N SER A 333 -13.50 27.02 5.85
CA SER A 333 -12.52 25.96 5.59
C SER A 333 -11.95 25.40 6.88
N MET A 334 -11.52 26.27 7.80
CA MET A 334 -11.04 25.86 9.13
C MET A 334 -12.10 25.06 9.89
N TYR A 335 -13.36 25.53 9.89
CA TYR A 335 -14.46 24.86 10.56
C TYR A 335 -14.64 23.42 10.05
N ILE A 336 -14.74 23.23 8.73
CA ILE A 336 -14.94 21.91 8.13
C ILE A 336 -13.75 20.99 8.39
N LYS A 337 -12.51 21.48 8.24
CA LYS A 337 -11.31 20.67 8.48
C LYS A 337 -11.15 20.30 9.95
N GLY A 338 -11.44 21.24 10.86
CA GLY A 338 -11.49 20.99 12.29
C GLY A 338 -12.51 19.91 12.63
N PHE A 339 -13.75 20.06 12.17
CA PHE A 339 -14.81 19.07 12.37
C PHE A 339 -14.43 17.69 11.81
N GLN A 340 -13.93 17.63 10.57
CA GLN A 340 -13.53 16.38 9.93
C GLN A 340 -12.41 15.64 10.68
N SER A 341 -11.48 16.37 11.30
CA SER A 341 -10.40 15.76 12.11
C SER A 341 -10.92 15.12 13.41
N TRP A 342 -12.08 15.56 13.91
CA TRP A 342 -12.67 15.12 15.19
C TRP A 342 -13.84 14.13 15.01
N MET A 343 -14.17 13.75 13.77
CA MET A 343 -15.36 12.97 13.41
C MET A 343 -15.38 11.50 13.91
N TRP A 344 -14.42 11.11 14.76
CA TRP A 344 -14.28 9.75 15.30
C TRP A 344 -15.27 9.43 16.45
N ARG A 345 -16.07 10.40 16.91
CA ARG A 345 -17.04 10.25 18.02
C ARG A 345 -18.44 9.87 17.50
N GLY A 346 -19.30 9.35 18.37
CA GLY A 346 -20.63 8.81 18.00
C GLY A 346 -21.54 9.81 17.27
N LEU A 347 -22.39 9.32 16.37
CA LEU A 347 -23.22 10.15 15.46
C LEU A 347 -24.06 11.22 16.18
N THR A 348 -24.69 10.90 17.31
CA THR A 348 -25.56 11.85 18.05
C THR A 348 -24.80 13.08 18.52
N PHE A 349 -23.55 12.91 18.95
CA PHE A 349 -22.67 14.01 19.34
C PHE A 349 -22.26 14.87 18.13
N LEU A 350 -22.13 14.27 16.95
CA LEU A 350 -21.69 14.96 15.73
C LEU A 350 -22.79 15.80 15.09
N LEU A 351 -24.07 15.43 15.25
CA LEU A 351 -25.18 16.06 14.52
C LEU A 351 -25.27 17.59 14.70
N PRO A 352 -25.18 18.18 15.90
CA PRO A 352 -25.28 19.64 16.06
C PRO A 352 -24.20 20.40 15.29
N PHE A 353 -22.96 19.90 15.35
CA PHE A 353 -21.84 20.48 14.61
C PHE A 353 -22.00 20.23 13.10
N LEU A 354 -22.46 19.07 12.70
CA LEU A 354 -22.73 18.78 11.30
C LEU A 354 -23.76 19.76 10.70
N PHE A 355 -24.87 20.02 11.41
CA PHE A 355 -25.86 21.01 10.99
C PHE A 355 -25.33 22.44 10.99
N LEU A 356 -24.51 22.82 11.98
CA LEU A 356 -23.85 24.12 11.99
C LEU A 356 -22.97 24.30 10.74
N GLY A 357 -22.25 23.27 10.31
CA GLY A 357 -21.52 23.26 9.05
C GLY A 357 -22.40 23.48 7.81
N HIS A 358 -23.57 22.84 7.77
CA HIS A 358 -24.54 23.02 6.68
C HIS A 358 -25.09 24.44 6.66
N PHE A 359 -25.48 25.00 7.80
CA PHE A 359 -25.94 26.38 7.87
C PHE A 359 -24.83 27.38 7.52
N PHE A 360 -23.56 27.06 7.80
CA PHE A 360 -22.44 27.87 7.33
C PHE A 360 -22.32 27.82 5.78
N GLN A 361 -22.56 26.66 5.14
CA GLN A 361 -22.64 26.59 3.68
C GLN A 361 -23.76 27.49 3.13
N LEU A 362 -24.95 27.46 3.74
CA LEU A 362 -26.06 28.34 3.37
C LEU A 362 -25.70 29.82 3.56
N TYR A 363 -25.09 30.17 4.70
CA TYR A 363 -24.66 31.54 4.99
C TYR A 363 -23.67 32.06 3.95
N ASN A 364 -22.70 31.24 3.53
CA ASN A 364 -21.77 31.59 2.45
C ASN A 364 -22.51 31.80 1.13
N GLY A 365 -23.45 30.92 0.78
CA GLY A 365 -24.28 31.06 -0.42
C GLY A 365 -25.08 32.37 -0.42
N ILE A 366 -25.78 32.68 0.67
CA ILE A 366 -26.57 33.92 0.83
C ILE A 366 -25.67 35.14 0.73
N THR A 367 -24.52 35.14 1.40
CA THR A 367 -23.56 36.25 1.36
C THR A 367 -23.12 36.53 -0.07
N LEU A 368 -22.78 35.49 -0.83
CA LEU A 368 -22.36 35.62 -2.23
C LEU A 368 -23.50 36.10 -3.13
N PHE A 369 -24.74 35.65 -2.92
CA PHE A 369 -25.89 36.16 -3.67
C PHE A 369 -26.23 37.62 -3.35
N GLN A 370 -26.03 38.05 -2.10
CA GLN A 370 -26.16 39.46 -1.72
C GLN A 370 -25.06 40.29 -2.39
N MET A 371 -23.81 39.80 -2.41
CA MET A 371 -22.71 40.45 -3.13
C MET A 371 -22.97 40.52 -4.64
N ALA A 372 -23.64 39.52 -5.22
CA ALA A 372 -24.01 39.53 -6.64
C ALA A 372 -25.05 40.62 -7.01
N GLN A 373 -25.74 41.20 -6.02
CA GLN A 373 -26.67 42.32 -6.23
C GLN A 373 -25.99 43.69 -6.19
N LEU A 374 -24.71 43.76 -5.84
CA LEU A 374 -23.96 45.01 -5.85
C LEU A 374 -23.78 45.51 -7.30
N PRO A 375 -23.92 46.82 -7.56
CA PRO A 375 -23.85 47.39 -8.90
C PRO A 375 -22.49 47.20 -9.60
N GLU A 376 -21.46 46.78 -8.87
CA GLU A 376 -20.11 46.49 -9.38
C GLU A 376 -19.87 45.01 -9.74
N TRP A 377 -20.93 44.20 -9.91
CA TRP A 377 -20.77 42.80 -10.29
C TRP A 377 -20.14 42.65 -11.69
N LYS A 378 -18.84 42.37 -11.75
CA LYS A 378 -18.14 41.96 -12.99
C LYS A 378 -17.53 40.56 -12.89
N GLU A 379 -17.48 40.00 -11.69
CA GLU A 379 -16.79 38.74 -11.38
C GLU A 379 -17.80 37.58 -11.33
N TRP A 380 -17.81 36.75 -12.37
CA TRP A 380 -18.69 35.58 -12.48
C TRP A 380 -18.46 34.55 -11.35
N GLN A 381 -17.29 34.58 -10.72
CA GLN A 381 -16.91 33.71 -9.61
C GLN A 381 -17.86 33.86 -8.42
N VAL A 382 -18.38 35.07 -8.16
CA VAL A 382 -19.35 35.32 -7.08
C VAL A 382 -20.58 34.45 -7.25
N LEU A 383 -21.18 34.49 -8.45
CA LEU A 383 -22.40 33.73 -8.76
C LEU A 383 -22.12 32.22 -8.71
N MET A 384 -21.01 31.76 -9.31
CA MET A 384 -20.68 30.34 -9.34
C MET A 384 -20.38 29.77 -7.96
N CYS A 385 -19.62 30.49 -7.12
CA CYS A 385 -19.39 30.09 -5.73
C CYS A 385 -20.71 30.06 -4.94
N GLY A 386 -21.59 31.06 -5.11
CA GLY A 386 -22.89 31.14 -4.46
C GLY A 386 -23.79 29.94 -4.79
N SER A 387 -23.94 29.64 -6.08
CA SER A 387 -24.67 28.46 -6.56
C SER A 387 -24.07 27.15 -6.05
N THR A 388 -22.74 27.05 -6.02
CA THR A 388 -22.05 25.83 -5.57
C THR A 388 -22.24 25.58 -4.07
N PHE A 389 -22.16 26.63 -3.24
CA PHE A 389 -22.45 26.54 -1.82
C PHE A 389 -23.91 26.14 -1.55
N LEU A 390 -24.85 26.64 -2.35
CA LEU A 390 -26.26 26.25 -2.25
C LEU A 390 -26.48 24.77 -2.60
N VAL A 391 -25.84 24.26 -3.65
CA VAL A 391 -25.89 22.83 -4.01
C VAL A 391 -25.32 21.97 -2.88
N LEU A 392 -24.16 22.36 -2.33
CA LEU A 392 -23.55 21.67 -1.18
C LEU A 392 -24.50 21.66 0.03
N PHE A 393 -25.06 22.81 0.38
CA PHE A 393 -26.02 22.92 1.48
C PHE A 393 -27.22 21.98 1.28
N MET A 394 -27.92 22.10 0.14
CA MET A 394 -29.13 21.34 -0.12
C MET A 394 -28.86 19.84 -0.02
N GLY A 395 -27.87 19.32 -0.74
CA GLY A 395 -27.62 17.89 -0.73
C GLY A 395 -27.07 17.37 0.61
N ASN A 396 -26.23 18.13 1.31
CA ASN A 396 -25.73 17.74 2.64
C ASN A 396 -26.85 17.74 3.68
N PHE A 397 -27.70 18.75 3.66
CA PHE A 397 -28.82 18.91 4.58
C PHE A 397 -29.85 17.80 4.38
N PHE A 398 -30.33 17.57 3.15
CA PHE A 398 -31.32 16.52 2.88
C PHE A 398 -30.76 15.11 3.09
N THR A 399 -29.49 14.86 2.74
CA THR A 399 -28.86 13.56 3.00
C THR A 399 -28.74 13.30 4.50
N THR A 400 -28.38 14.33 5.29
CA THR A 400 -28.31 14.22 6.75
C THR A 400 -29.69 13.99 7.36
N LEU A 401 -30.71 14.74 6.92
CA LEU A 401 -32.09 14.54 7.34
C LEU A 401 -32.58 13.13 7.03
N GLY A 402 -32.31 12.61 5.83
CA GLY A 402 -32.67 11.24 5.46
C GLY A 402 -32.02 10.19 6.36
N VAL A 403 -30.76 10.40 6.78
CA VAL A 403 -30.08 9.51 7.75
C VAL A 403 -30.70 9.60 9.13
N VAL A 404 -31.04 10.79 9.61
CA VAL A 404 -31.69 11.00 10.91
C VAL A 404 -33.08 10.38 10.92
N TYR A 405 -33.88 10.62 9.87
CA TYR A 405 -35.22 10.06 9.71
C TYR A 405 -35.20 8.53 9.71
N HIS A 406 -34.31 7.91 8.92
CA HIS A 406 -34.20 6.45 8.87
C HIS A 406 -33.82 5.87 10.23
N LYS A 407 -32.90 6.52 10.96
CA LYS A 407 -32.52 6.09 12.31
C LYS A 407 -33.66 6.22 13.32
N TYR A 408 -34.45 7.28 13.22
CA TYR A 408 -35.61 7.49 14.09
C TYR A 408 -36.68 6.41 13.82
N MET A 409 -37.00 6.15 12.56
CA MET A 409 -37.94 5.09 12.16
C MET A 409 -37.50 3.70 12.60
N ASP A 410 -36.20 3.38 12.50
CA ASP A 410 -35.67 2.09 12.95
C ASP A 410 -35.75 1.94 14.48
N GLN A 411 -35.54 3.03 15.23
CA GLN A 411 -35.73 3.03 16.68
C GLN A 411 -37.19 2.84 17.08
N ASP A 412 -38.13 3.44 16.36
CA ASP A 412 -39.56 3.26 16.62
C ASP A 412 -40.01 1.83 16.31
N LYS A 413 -39.52 1.22 15.22
CA LYS A 413 -39.76 -0.19 14.92
C LYS A 413 -39.18 -1.13 15.99
N ALA A 414 -37.97 -0.85 16.48
CA ALA A 414 -37.33 -1.64 17.52
C ALA A 414 -37.99 -1.51 18.89
N LYS A 415 -38.77 -0.45 19.13
CA LYS A 415 -39.60 -0.27 20.34
C LYS A 415 -41.00 -0.87 20.20
N ALA A 416 -41.44 -1.13 18.96
CA ALA A 416 -42.75 -1.71 18.65
C ALA A 416 -42.73 -3.25 18.56
N LEU A 417 -41.55 -3.86 18.41
CA LEU A 417 -41.25 -5.26 18.68
C LEU A 417 -40.89 -5.45 20.15
#